data_AF-M1EKK0-F1
#
_entry.id   AF-M1EKK0-F1
#
_cell.length_a   1.000
_cell.length_b   1.000
_cell.length_c   1.000
_cell.angle_alpha   90.00
_cell.angle_beta   90.00
_cell.angle_gamma   90.00
#
_symmetry.space_group_name_H-M   'P 1'
#
loop_
_entity.id
_entity.type
_entity.pdbx_description
1 polymer ?
#
loop_
_entity_poly.entity_id
_entity_poly.type
_entity_poly.pdbx_seq_one_letter_code
_entity_poly.pdbx_strand_id
1 'polypeptide(L)'
;PPRLVDYFVVAGLAGNGAPIPEETCVPEPSGPLRAPRPADPITDVAVIARALGEEVPQGYTCIQTSAGGHPLELSAGLLGGTQPVICYRRGRDKPPLVELGVLYEGKERPKPGVQVLDTTPYSHSANLAPPGPGHPRTYLTCRRAAEGAGLHALGITDLCLVLPSKGEGTPHTYCRLARNLNPGMWGPAVYLCYKVGLAKANTLVYEAELLGRYPEEDNEAFPLPESVPVFCLPMGATVECWPAQTKYPVPVFSTFVLTGAAGDKVYGAALQFYEAFPRARLSERQARALGLLSA
;
A
#
# COMPACT_ATOMS: atom_id res chain seq x y z
N PRO A 1 41.27 -13.69 -24.91
CA PRO A 1 40.55 -12.38 -24.87
C PRO A 1 40.39 -11.96 -23.40
N PRO A 2 40.33 -10.66 -23.07
CA PRO A 2 40.02 -10.23 -21.71
C PRO A 2 38.62 -10.73 -21.31
N ARG A 3 38.52 -11.39 -20.16
CA ARG A 3 37.26 -11.88 -19.59
C ARG A 3 36.62 -10.74 -18.80
N LEU A 4 35.44 -10.30 -19.22
CA LEU A 4 34.72 -9.19 -18.56
C LEU A 4 33.91 -9.66 -17.33
N VAL A 5 33.36 -10.87 -17.40
CA VAL A 5 32.56 -11.49 -16.34
C VAL A 5 32.83 -13.00 -16.27
N ASP A 6 32.71 -13.58 -15.07
CA ASP A 6 32.85 -15.02 -14.90
C ASP A 6 31.62 -15.78 -15.39
N TYR A 7 30.43 -15.28 -15.03
CA TYR A 7 29.16 -15.85 -15.44
C TYR A 7 28.21 -14.78 -15.95
N PHE A 8 27.41 -15.16 -16.94
CA PHE A 8 26.18 -14.49 -17.31
C PHE A 8 25.02 -15.40 -16.91
N VAL A 9 24.02 -14.85 -16.21
CA VAL A 9 22.93 -15.62 -15.62
C VAL A 9 21.59 -15.00 -16.00
N VAL A 10 20.64 -15.85 -16.34
CA VAL A 10 19.22 -15.52 -16.46
C VAL A 10 18.52 -16.15 -15.27
N ALA A 11 17.91 -15.32 -14.43
CA ALA A 11 17.14 -15.75 -13.27
C ALA A 11 15.69 -15.26 -13.39
N GLY A 12 14.74 -16.07 -12.94
CA GLY A 12 13.32 -15.73 -13.06
C GLY A 12 12.40 -16.86 -12.63
N LEU A 13 11.15 -16.80 -13.11
CA LEU A 13 10.16 -17.86 -12.87
C LEU A 13 10.35 -18.99 -13.88
N ALA A 14 10.60 -20.21 -13.40
CA ALA A 14 10.73 -21.36 -14.28
C ALA A 14 9.43 -21.62 -15.07
N GLY A 15 9.58 -21.92 -16.36
CA GLY A 15 8.44 -22.02 -17.26
C GLY A 15 8.71 -22.80 -18.52
N ASN A 16 8.67 -24.13 -18.43
CA ASN A 16 8.65 -24.99 -19.62
C ASN A 16 7.26 -25.02 -20.33
N GLY A 17 6.58 -23.87 -20.42
CA GLY A 17 5.25 -23.76 -21.04
C GLY A 17 4.08 -24.38 -20.27
N ALA A 18 4.34 -25.13 -19.18
CA ALA A 18 3.33 -25.71 -18.31
C ALA A 18 2.63 -24.66 -17.42
N PRO A 19 1.42 -24.95 -16.91
CA PRO A 19 0.79 -24.19 -15.83
C PRO A 19 1.74 -24.08 -14.63
N ILE A 20 1.78 -22.91 -13.99
CA ILE A 20 2.66 -22.68 -12.83
C ILE A 20 2.08 -23.46 -11.63
N PRO A 21 2.89 -24.20 -10.85
CA PRO A 21 2.37 -24.95 -9.72
C PRO A 21 1.69 -24.01 -8.70
N GLU A 22 0.54 -24.43 -8.16
CA GLU A 22 -0.13 -23.68 -7.11
C GLU A 22 0.65 -23.72 -5.77
N GLU A 23 1.47 -24.75 -5.59
CA GLU A 23 2.22 -25.05 -4.34
C GLU A 23 3.48 -24.20 -4.16
N THR A 24 4.06 -23.65 -5.25
CA THR A 24 5.23 -22.74 -5.20
C THR A 24 4.86 -21.27 -5.08
N CYS A 25 3.57 -20.93 -5.10
CA CYS A 25 3.13 -19.69 -4.47
C CYS A 25 3.40 -19.86 -2.99
N VAL A 26 4.55 -19.38 -2.51
CA VAL A 26 5.03 -19.55 -1.13
C VAL A 26 3.84 -19.54 -0.17
N PRO A 27 3.38 -20.70 0.31
CA PRO A 27 2.38 -20.75 1.35
C PRO A 27 3.08 -20.18 2.58
N GLU A 28 2.48 -19.17 3.19
CA GLU A 28 3.05 -18.47 4.35
C GLU A 28 3.72 -19.46 5.32
N PRO A 29 5.07 -19.49 5.44
CA PRO A 29 5.64 -20.04 6.64
C PRO A 29 5.31 -19.04 7.73
N SER A 30 4.39 -19.43 8.61
CA SER A 30 4.03 -18.75 9.86
C SER A 30 5.27 -18.67 10.77
N GLY A 31 6.18 -17.76 10.44
CA GLY A 31 7.41 -17.50 11.15
C GLY A 31 7.50 -16.02 11.53
N PRO A 32 7.99 -15.68 12.73
CA PRO A 32 7.96 -14.33 13.29
C PRO A 32 8.90 -13.31 12.61
N LEU A 33 9.51 -13.64 11.46
CA LEU A 33 10.62 -12.91 10.86
C LEU A 33 10.33 -12.25 9.50
N ARG A 34 9.08 -12.24 9.00
CA ARG A 34 8.72 -11.40 7.83
C ARG A 34 7.47 -10.58 8.06
N ALA A 35 7.51 -9.35 7.54
CA ALA A 35 6.44 -8.36 7.68
C ALA A 35 5.11 -8.92 7.14
N PRO A 36 3.98 -8.66 7.82
CA PRO A 36 2.65 -9.03 7.32
C PRO A 36 2.48 -8.49 5.90
N ARG A 37 1.70 -9.21 5.06
CA ARG A 37 1.31 -8.71 3.74
C ARG A 37 0.89 -7.24 3.87
N PRO A 38 1.41 -6.34 3.01
CA PRO A 38 0.97 -4.95 3.03
C PRO A 38 -0.54 -4.94 2.82
N ALA A 39 -1.29 -4.42 3.79
CA ALA A 39 -2.73 -4.28 3.66
C ALA A 39 -3.05 -3.50 2.37
N ASP A 40 -4.11 -3.89 1.69
CA ASP A 40 -4.60 -3.20 0.50
C ASP A 40 -4.66 -1.68 0.76
N PRO A 41 -4.23 -0.86 -0.20
CA PRO A 41 -4.15 0.58 0.01
C PRO A 41 -5.54 1.16 0.25
N ILE A 42 -5.59 2.28 0.94
CA ILE A 42 -6.83 3.00 1.17
C ILE A 42 -7.18 3.74 -0.12
N THR A 43 -8.32 3.35 -0.69
CA THR A 43 -8.87 3.94 -1.91
C THR A 43 -9.88 5.01 -1.57
N ASP A 44 -10.66 4.89 -0.51
CA ASP A 44 -11.68 5.88 -0.21
C ASP A 44 -11.69 6.23 1.28
N VAL A 45 -12.06 7.47 1.58
CA VAL A 45 -12.36 7.95 2.93
C VAL A 45 -13.72 8.62 2.88
N ALA A 46 -14.52 8.43 3.91
CA ALA A 46 -15.85 8.99 4.03
C ALA A 46 -16.10 9.44 5.47
N VAL A 47 -17.03 10.38 5.64
CA VAL A 47 -17.57 10.78 6.93
C VAL A 47 -19.02 10.30 6.99
N ILE A 48 -19.43 9.80 8.14
CA ILE A 48 -20.77 9.27 8.38
C ILE A 48 -21.39 10.00 9.56
N ALA A 49 -22.59 10.55 9.37
CA ALA A 49 -23.36 11.22 10.39
C ALA A 49 -24.23 10.21 11.17
N ARG A 50 -23.64 9.55 12.17
CA ARG A 50 -24.35 8.57 13.01
C ARG A 50 -25.57 9.17 13.72
N ALA A 51 -25.55 10.47 14.07
CA ALA A 51 -26.69 11.17 14.66
C ALA A 51 -27.93 11.18 13.77
N LEU A 52 -27.74 11.06 12.45
CA LEU A 52 -28.82 11.03 11.47
C LEU A 52 -29.24 9.60 11.11
N GLY A 53 -28.76 8.59 11.85
CA GLY A 53 -29.07 7.19 11.60
C GLY A 53 -28.30 6.56 10.44
N GLU A 54 -27.21 7.19 9.98
CA GLU A 54 -26.41 6.63 8.90
C GLU A 54 -25.61 5.37 9.32
N GLU A 55 -25.52 4.40 8.41
CA GLU A 55 -24.76 3.18 8.58
C GLU A 55 -23.41 3.24 7.86
N VAL A 56 -22.52 2.26 8.14
CA VAL A 56 -21.24 2.17 7.42
C VAL A 56 -21.52 1.63 6.02
N PRO A 57 -21.11 2.33 4.94
CA PRO A 57 -21.29 1.82 3.59
C PRO A 57 -20.59 0.48 3.39
N GLN A 58 -21.13 -0.32 2.47
CA GLN A 58 -20.56 -1.64 2.17
C GLN A 58 -19.08 -1.54 1.80
N GLY A 59 -18.26 -2.37 2.44
CA GLY A 59 -16.81 -2.44 2.23
C GLY A 59 -16.00 -1.38 2.97
N TYR A 60 -16.63 -0.45 3.70
CA TYR A 60 -15.92 0.53 4.53
C TYR A 60 -15.69 0.02 5.95
N THR A 61 -14.57 0.43 6.53
CA THR A 61 -14.21 0.22 7.93
C THR A 61 -14.29 1.54 8.68
N CYS A 62 -14.95 1.52 9.84
CA CYS A 62 -15.18 2.68 10.69
C CYS A 62 -14.08 2.81 11.75
N ILE A 63 -13.48 4.00 11.92
CA ILE A 63 -12.52 4.26 12.99
C ILE A 63 -13.29 4.63 14.26
N GLN A 64 -13.41 3.68 15.20
CA GLN A 64 -14.21 3.84 16.42
C GLN A 64 -13.39 4.29 17.63
N THR A 65 -12.09 3.96 17.65
CA THR A 65 -11.19 4.25 18.75
C THR A 65 -9.93 4.96 18.25
N SER A 66 -9.28 5.68 19.15
CA SER A 66 -7.96 6.27 18.92
C SER A 66 -6.88 5.18 18.81
N ALA A 67 -5.68 5.58 18.40
CA ALA A 67 -4.54 4.68 18.34
C ALA A 67 -4.21 4.01 19.69
N GLY A 68 -4.52 4.68 20.82
CA GLY A 68 -4.40 4.13 22.17
C GLY A 68 -5.62 3.33 22.66
N GLY A 69 -6.64 3.16 21.82
CA GLY A 69 -7.85 2.40 22.16
C GLY A 69 -8.92 3.19 22.92
N HIS A 70 -8.79 4.52 23.00
CA HIS A 70 -9.78 5.35 23.67
C HIS A 70 -10.97 5.65 22.72
N PRO A 71 -12.21 5.71 23.23
CA PRO A 71 -13.35 6.15 22.44
C PRO A 71 -13.13 7.54 21.85
N LEU A 72 -13.48 7.72 20.58
CA LEU A 72 -13.30 8.99 19.88
C LEU A 72 -14.51 9.90 20.08
N GLU A 73 -14.28 11.04 20.72
CA GLU A 73 -15.28 12.09 20.87
C GLU A 73 -15.04 13.25 19.87
N LEU A 74 -15.28 13.01 18.58
CA LEU A 74 -15.31 14.02 17.52
C LEU A 74 -16.58 14.89 17.61
N SER A 75 -16.61 15.95 18.44
CA SER A 75 -17.72 16.92 18.65
C SER A 75 -18.75 16.58 19.74
N ALA A 76 -18.37 16.71 21.02
CA ALA A 76 -19.33 16.61 22.12
C ALA A 76 -20.11 17.94 22.23
N GLY A 77 -21.27 18.02 21.57
CA GLY A 77 -22.26 19.06 21.88
C GLY A 77 -23.04 18.69 23.16
N LEU A 78 -23.56 19.70 23.87
CA LEU A 78 -24.38 19.54 25.10
C LEU A 78 -25.65 18.67 24.94
N LEU A 79 -26.01 18.23 23.72
CA LEU A 79 -27.28 17.58 23.38
C LEU A 79 -27.15 16.12 22.89
N GLY A 80 -26.11 15.39 23.30
CA GLY A 80 -26.10 13.92 23.22
C GLY A 80 -26.24 13.29 21.82
N GLY A 81 -25.94 14.02 20.75
CA GLY A 81 -25.94 13.48 19.39
C GLY A 81 -24.72 12.58 19.13
N THR A 82 -24.92 11.47 18.42
CA THR A 82 -23.81 10.61 17.96
C THR A 82 -23.01 11.30 16.86
N GLN A 83 -21.71 11.37 17.08
CA GLN A 83 -20.81 12.22 16.33
C GLN A 83 -20.54 11.76 14.90
N PRO A 84 -20.06 12.66 14.01
CA PRO A 84 -19.59 12.25 12.70
C PRO A 84 -18.37 11.32 12.85
N VAL A 85 -18.39 10.20 12.14
CA VAL A 85 -17.34 9.18 12.22
C VAL A 85 -16.61 9.05 10.89
N ILE A 86 -15.28 8.91 10.94
CA ILE A 86 -14.45 8.72 9.76
C ILE A 86 -14.38 7.23 9.44
N CYS A 87 -14.67 6.90 8.20
CA CYS A 87 -14.57 5.56 7.64
C CYS A 87 -13.62 5.56 6.44
N TYR A 88 -13.04 4.40 6.16
CA TYR A 88 -12.17 4.22 4.99
C TYR A 88 -12.47 2.90 4.30
N ARG A 89 -12.23 2.84 2.99
CA ARG A 89 -12.29 1.61 2.20
C ARG A 89 -10.90 1.28 1.69
N ARG A 90 -10.55 0.00 1.79
CA ARG A 90 -9.35 -0.56 1.18
C ARG A 90 -9.72 -1.27 -0.11
N GLY A 91 -8.86 -1.22 -1.10
CA GLY A 91 -9.09 -1.91 -2.36
C GLY A 91 -8.04 -1.59 -3.41
N ARG A 92 -8.23 -2.18 -4.59
CA ARG A 92 -7.40 -1.94 -5.77
C ARG A 92 -8.23 -1.63 -7.02
N ASP A 93 -9.54 -1.45 -6.85
CA ASP A 93 -10.49 -1.11 -7.91
C ASP A 93 -10.34 0.34 -8.39
N LYS A 94 -9.63 1.18 -7.63
CA LYS A 94 -9.34 2.59 -7.93
C LYS A 94 -7.89 2.90 -7.54
N PRO A 95 -7.25 3.93 -8.12
CA PRO A 95 -5.92 4.34 -7.67
C PRO A 95 -5.94 4.74 -6.18
N PRO A 96 -4.87 4.50 -5.42
CA PRO A 96 -4.83 4.76 -3.98
C PRO A 96 -4.92 6.25 -3.66
N LEU A 97 -5.36 6.60 -2.46
CA LEU A 97 -5.19 7.96 -1.94
C LEU A 97 -3.71 8.22 -1.66
N VAL A 98 -3.22 9.40 -2.00
CA VAL A 98 -1.81 9.80 -1.84
C VAL A 98 -1.64 11.00 -0.91
N GLU A 99 -2.72 11.74 -0.65
CA GLU A 99 -2.73 12.89 0.25
C GLU A 99 -4.06 12.94 0.98
N LEU A 100 -3.99 13.27 2.28
CA LEU A 100 -5.13 13.65 3.09
C LEU A 100 -4.87 15.01 3.70
N GLY A 101 -5.95 15.75 3.97
CA GLY A 101 -5.90 17.06 4.58
C GLY A 101 -7.20 17.40 5.30
N VAL A 102 -7.18 18.52 6.01
CA VAL A 102 -8.34 19.08 6.68
C VAL A 102 -8.54 20.51 6.18
N LEU A 103 -9.72 20.80 5.68
CA LEU A 103 -10.12 22.12 5.22
C LEU A 103 -10.99 22.79 6.28
N TYR A 104 -10.59 23.98 6.71
CA TYR A 104 -11.48 24.90 7.41
C TYR A 104 -12.08 25.86 6.38
N GLU A 105 -13.40 25.79 6.22
CA GLU A 105 -14.13 26.63 5.27
C GLU A 105 -13.85 28.12 5.55
N GLY A 106 -13.64 28.89 4.49
CA GLY A 106 -13.36 30.34 4.55
C GLY A 106 -11.93 30.73 4.91
N LYS A 107 -11.08 29.82 5.41
CA LYS A 107 -9.67 30.13 5.71
C LYS A 107 -8.76 29.93 4.52
N GLU A 108 -9.00 28.89 3.72
CA GLU A 108 -8.17 28.53 2.57
C GLU A 108 -9.02 27.94 1.44
N ARG A 109 -8.48 27.98 0.22
CA ARG A 109 -9.07 27.28 -0.92
C ARG A 109 -8.38 25.93 -1.11
N PRO A 110 -9.13 24.86 -1.45
CA PRO A 110 -8.54 23.58 -1.82
C PRO A 110 -7.52 23.76 -2.96
N LYS A 111 -6.39 23.03 -2.87
CA LYS A 111 -5.41 22.98 -3.96
C LYS A 111 -6.05 22.33 -5.20
N PRO A 112 -5.62 22.67 -6.42
CA PRO A 112 -6.05 21.97 -7.63
C PRO A 112 -5.83 20.45 -7.53
N GLY A 113 -6.83 19.67 -7.95
CA GLY A 113 -6.77 18.20 -7.91
C GLY A 113 -7.04 17.56 -6.54
N VAL A 114 -7.37 18.35 -5.50
CA VAL A 114 -7.82 17.85 -4.20
C VAL A 114 -9.35 17.85 -4.15
N GLN A 115 -9.94 16.73 -3.78
CA GLN A 115 -11.37 16.58 -3.54
C GLN A 115 -11.70 16.97 -2.10
N VAL A 116 -12.75 17.77 -1.92
CA VAL A 116 -13.34 18.06 -0.60
C VAL A 116 -14.45 17.05 -0.36
N LEU A 117 -14.44 16.44 0.82
CA LEU A 117 -15.50 15.55 1.28
C LEU A 117 -16.48 16.38 2.11
N ASP A 118 -17.36 17.10 1.43
CA ASP A 118 -18.37 18.00 2.00
C ASP A 118 -19.72 17.32 2.26
N THR A 119 -19.98 16.18 1.60
CA THR A 119 -21.16 15.34 1.82
C THR A 119 -20.83 13.92 2.29
N THR A 120 -21.67 13.36 3.16
CA THR A 120 -21.66 11.94 3.52
C THR A 120 -22.10 11.09 2.33
N PRO A 121 -21.84 9.76 2.34
CA PRO A 121 -22.38 8.84 1.33
C PRO A 121 -23.92 8.86 1.23
N TYR A 122 -24.60 9.42 2.23
CA TYR A 122 -26.07 9.54 2.30
C TYR A 122 -26.56 10.96 2.00
N SER A 123 -25.72 11.81 1.41
CA SER A 123 -26.04 13.19 1.00
C SER A 123 -26.33 14.18 2.14
N HIS A 124 -25.91 13.86 3.38
CA HIS A 124 -25.90 14.83 4.47
C HIS A 124 -24.57 15.59 4.51
N SER A 125 -24.47 16.64 5.32
CA SER A 125 -23.21 17.38 5.51
C SER A 125 -22.15 16.50 6.19
N ALA A 126 -20.95 16.42 5.61
CA ALA A 126 -19.78 15.76 6.19
C ALA A 126 -18.96 16.67 7.12
N ASN A 127 -19.58 17.74 7.65
CA ASN A 127 -18.92 18.64 8.58
C ASN A 127 -18.52 17.91 9.87
N LEU A 128 -17.23 17.92 10.18
CA LEU A 128 -16.66 17.33 11.39
C LEU A 128 -16.70 18.26 12.61
N ALA A 129 -16.89 19.55 12.39
CA ALA A 129 -16.95 20.52 13.49
C ALA A 129 -18.29 20.47 14.22
N PRO A 130 -18.31 20.71 15.54
CA PRO A 130 -19.55 20.79 16.31
C PRO A 130 -20.51 21.84 15.74
N PRO A 131 -21.82 21.61 15.81
CA PRO A 131 -22.82 22.61 15.45
C PRO A 131 -22.76 23.79 16.42
N GLY A 132 -22.66 25.02 15.91
CA GLY A 132 -22.70 26.23 16.74
C GLY A 132 -22.08 27.46 16.08
N PRO A 133 -22.44 28.68 16.53
CA PRO A 133 -21.87 29.92 16.00
C PRO A 133 -20.38 30.02 16.33
N GLY A 134 -19.57 30.44 15.35
CA GLY A 134 -18.14 30.71 15.53
C GLY A 134 -17.19 29.53 15.24
N HIS A 135 -17.70 28.34 14.95
CA HIS A 135 -16.88 27.21 14.51
C HIS A 135 -16.77 27.18 12.98
N PRO A 136 -15.54 27.23 12.40
CA PRO A 136 -15.40 27.07 10.97
C PRO A 136 -15.82 25.66 10.57
N ARG A 137 -16.62 25.53 9.51
CA ARG A 137 -16.96 24.20 8.98
C ARG A 137 -15.67 23.48 8.60
N THR A 138 -15.58 22.23 9.00
CA THR A 138 -14.37 21.44 8.92
C THR A 138 -14.63 20.20 8.09
N TYR A 139 -13.90 20.05 6.99
CA TYR A 139 -14.08 18.98 6.04
C TYR A 139 -12.77 18.21 5.83
N LEU A 140 -12.88 16.91 5.56
CA LEU A 140 -11.75 16.15 5.06
C LEU A 140 -11.51 16.48 3.60
N THR A 141 -10.25 16.41 3.22
CA THR A 141 -9.84 16.52 1.82
C THR A 141 -8.95 15.35 1.48
N CYS A 142 -9.05 14.87 0.25
CA CYS A 142 -8.22 13.78 -0.23
C CYS A 142 -7.75 14.05 -1.66
N ARG A 143 -6.60 13.50 -2.00
CA ARG A 143 -6.12 13.44 -3.39
C ARG A 143 -5.79 12.01 -3.73
N ARG A 144 -6.27 11.60 -4.88
CA ARG A 144 -6.00 10.29 -5.45
C ARG A 144 -4.74 10.32 -6.31
N ALA A 145 -4.04 9.20 -6.40
CA ALA A 145 -3.02 9.03 -7.43
C ALA A 145 -3.63 9.25 -8.82
N ALA A 146 -2.83 9.71 -9.78
CA ALA A 146 -3.27 9.81 -11.17
C ALA A 146 -3.62 8.41 -11.72
N GLU A 147 -4.58 8.35 -12.63
CA GLU A 147 -4.89 7.13 -13.38
C GLU A 147 -3.64 6.60 -14.08
N GLY A 148 -3.34 5.31 -13.90
CA GLY A 148 -2.13 4.68 -14.42
C GLY A 148 -0.84 4.98 -13.64
N ALA A 149 -0.90 5.66 -12.48
CA ALA A 149 0.21 5.68 -11.53
C ALA A 149 0.60 4.23 -11.20
N GLY A 150 1.83 3.87 -11.58
CA GLY A 150 2.25 2.48 -11.73
C GLY A 150 2.22 1.61 -10.47
N LEU A 151 2.72 0.40 -10.64
CA LEU A 151 2.67 -0.76 -9.73
C LEU A 151 3.31 -0.58 -8.35
N HIS A 152 4.01 0.54 -8.22
CA HIS A 152 4.80 0.94 -7.07
C HIS A 152 4.46 2.37 -6.64
N ALA A 153 3.26 2.84 -6.96
CA ALA A 153 2.78 4.11 -6.45
C ALA A 153 2.74 4.06 -4.91
N LEU A 154 3.35 5.06 -4.28
CA LEU A 154 3.15 5.28 -2.86
C LEU A 154 1.68 5.68 -2.64
N GLY A 155 1.05 5.05 -1.68
CA GLY A 155 -0.34 5.30 -1.31
C GLY A 155 -0.51 5.26 0.19
N ILE A 156 -1.63 5.79 0.66
CA ILE A 156 -2.02 5.72 2.06
C ILE A 156 -2.42 4.28 2.35
N THR A 157 -1.71 3.63 3.26
CA THR A 157 -1.93 2.23 3.63
C THR A 157 -2.56 2.09 5.00
N ASP A 158 -2.63 3.14 5.82
CA ASP A 158 -3.30 3.05 7.10
C ASP A 158 -3.76 4.42 7.62
N LEU A 159 -4.77 4.40 8.48
CA LEU A 159 -5.35 5.57 9.13
C LEU A 159 -5.64 5.28 10.59
N CYS A 160 -5.30 6.25 11.44
CA CYS A 160 -5.70 6.23 12.84
C CYS A 160 -5.96 7.65 13.34
N LEU A 161 -6.75 7.77 14.39
CA LEU A 161 -6.98 9.03 15.08
C LEU A 161 -6.19 9.05 16.38
N VAL A 162 -5.68 10.22 16.76
CA VAL A 162 -4.96 10.39 18.02
C VAL A 162 -5.56 11.49 18.89
N LEU A 163 -5.53 11.25 20.20
CA LEU A 163 -6.04 12.11 21.26
C LEU A 163 -4.89 12.59 22.15
N PRO A 164 -4.31 13.78 21.88
CA PRO A 164 -3.24 14.33 22.70
C PRO A 164 -3.63 14.53 24.18
N SER A 165 -4.91 14.77 24.46
CA SER A 165 -5.43 14.87 25.85
C SER A 165 -5.31 13.58 26.65
N LYS A 166 -5.12 12.43 25.99
CA LYS A 166 -4.86 11.13 26.60
C LYS A 166 -3.37 10.75 26.57
N GLY A 167 -2.49 11.70 26.26
CA GLY A 167 -1.05 11.48 26.16
C GLY A 167 -0.61 10.81 24.86
N GLU A 168 -1.50 10.71 23.86
CA GLU A 168 -1.16 10.08 22.59
C GLU A 168 -0.32 11.00 21.69
N GLY A 169 0.79 10.45 21.19
CA GLY A 169 1.62 11.07 20.16
C GLY A 169 1.29 10.57 18.75
N THR A 170 1.99 11.11 17.75
CA THR A 170 1.94 10.55 16.39
C THR A 170 2.58 9.15 16.41
N PRO A 171 1.90 8.08 15.98
CA PRO A 171 2.47 6.74 16.00
C PRO A 171 3.72 6.62 15.12
N HIS A 172 4.59 5.65 15.42
CA HIS A 172 5.80 5.42 14.66
C HIS A 172 5.48 5.11 13.18
N THR A 173 6.19 5.73 12.24
CA THR A 173 5.94 5.70 10.76
C THR A 173 4.69 6.42 10.25
N TYR A 174 3.89 7.06 11.11
CA TYR A 174 2.72 7.82 10.68
C TYR A 174 3.04 9.30 10.49
N CYS A 175 2.35 9.91 9.54
CA CYS A 175 2.28 11.36 9.37
C CYS A 175 0.99 11.88 9.99
N ARG A 176 1.08 12.87 10.88
CA ARG A 176 -0.08 13.54 11.48
C ARG A 176 -0.49 14.75 10.65
N LEU A 177 -1.79 14.91 10.39
CA LEU A 177 -2.32 16.14 9.81
C LEU A 177 -2.12 17.32 10.77
N ALA A 178 -1.73 18.48 10.23
CA ALA A 178 -1.42 19.65 11.06
C ALA A 178 -2.64 20.24 11.78
N ARG A 179 -3.84 19.99 11.27
CA ARG A 179 -5.09 20.59 11.76
C ARG A 179 -5.87 19.64 12.63
N ASN A 180 -6.47 20.21 13.67
CA ASN A 180 -7.38 19.53 14.57
C ASN A 180 -8.74 19.30 13.87
N LEU A 181 -9.26 18.08 13.92
CA LEU A 181 -10.58 17.76 13.37
C LEU A 181 -11.73 18.36 14.18
N ASN A 182 -11.46 18.68 15.45
CA ASN A 182 -12.40 19.33 16.36
C ASN A 182 -11.87 20.72 16.75
N PRO A 183 -11.94 21.75 15.89
CA PRO A 183 -11.40 23.08 16.17
C PRO A 183 -12.23 23.88 17.21
N GLY A 184 -13.19 23.24 17.88
CA GLY A 184 -13.99 23.85 18.92
C GLY A 184 -13.15 24.33 20.10
N MET A 185 -13.61 25.41 20.75
CA MET A 185 -12.98 25.93 21.97
C MET A 185 -13.19 24.98 23.17
N TRP A 186 -14.23 24.16 23.12
CA TRP A 186 -14.63 23.22 24.15
C TRP A 186 -14.70 21.82 23.55
N GLY A 187 -13.64 21.04 23.72
CA GLY A 187 -13.55 19.67 23.21
C GLY A 187 -12.10 19.19 23.12
N PRO A 188 -11.85 17.89 23.27
CA PRO A 188 -10.51 17.35 23.09
C PRO A 188 -10.06 17.54 21.63
N ALA A 189 -8.80 17.92 21.44
CA ALA A 189 -8.22 17.94 20.12
C ALA A 189 -8.10 16.52 19.58
N VAL A 190 -8.46 16.33 18.31
CA VAL A 190 -8.36 15.04 17.62
C VAL A 190 -7.61 15.26 16.32
N TYR A 191 -6.60 14.43 16.06
CA TYR A 191 -5.80 14.52 14.85
C TYR A 191 -5.86 13.22 14.07
N LEU A 192 -6.03 13.34 12.75
CA LEU A 192 -5.90 12.22 11.83
C LEU A 192 -4.43 12.00 11.50
N CYS A 193 -4.00 10.76 11.65
CA CYS A 193 -2.70 10.27 11.26
C CYS A 193 -2.88 9.27 10.12
N TYR A 194 -1.95 9.29 9.16
CA TYR A 194 -1.95 8.36 8.04
C TYR A 194 -0.55 7.81 7.81
N LYS A 195 -0.48 6.56 7.35
CA LYS A 195 0.77 5.90 6.96
C LYS A 195 0.83 5.81 5.45
N VAL A 196 1.97 6.20 4.87
CA VAL A 196 2.25 6.01 3.44
C VAL A 196 3.08 4.74 3.29
N GLY A 197 2.70 3.92 2.31
CA GLY A 197 3.39 2.70 1.97
C GLY A 197 3.28 2.39 0.48
N LEU A 198 3.96 1.33 0.06
CA LEU A 198 3.89 0.87 -1.32
C LEU A 198 2.52 0.23 -1.59
N ALA A 199 1.71 0.84 -2.44
CA ALA A 199 0.47 0.25 -2.92
C ALA A 199 0.80 -0.84 -3.96
N LYS A 200 1.24 -2.02 -3.49
CA LYS A 200 1.54 -3.14 -4.39
C LYS A 200 0.26 -3.59 -5.11
N ALA A 201 0.38 -3.80 -6.42
CA ALA A 201 -0.66 -4.44 -7.21
C ALA A 201 -0.89 -5.88 -6.77
N ASN A 202 -1.91 -6.50 -7.35
CA ASN A 202 -2.11 -7.93 -7.18
C ASN A 202 -0.91 -8.67 -7.77
N THR A 203 -0.16 -9.37 -6.92
CA THR A 203 1.11 -10.00 -7.27
C THR A 203 1.14 -11.41 -6.73
N LEU A 204 1.57 -12.35 -7.57
CA LEU A 204 2.00 -13.69 -7.17
C LEU A 204 3.52 -13.67 -7.05
N VAL A 205 4.06 -14.26 -5.99
CA VAL A 205 5.50 -14.29 -5.71
C VAL A 205 5.95 -15.74 -5.69
N TYR A 206 7.00 -16.02 -6.45
CA TYR A 206 7.61 -17.34 -6.59
C TYR A 206 9.09 -17.25 -6.21
N GLU A 207 9.67 -18.41 -5.87
CA GLU A 207 11.11 -18.52 -5.74
C GLU A 207 11.78 -18.23 -7.10
N ALA A 208 12.89 -17.49 -7.06
CA ALA A 208 13.65 -17.19 -8.26
C ALA A 208 14.55 -18.38 -8.60
N GLU A 209 14.47 -18.85 -9.84
CA GLU A 209 15.23 -19.98 -10.32
C GLU A 209 16.27 -19.56 -11.37
N LEU A 210 17.30 -20.37 -11.53
CA LEU A 210 18.29 -20.22 -12.59
C LEU A 210 17.71 -20.77 -13.90
N LEU A 211 17.32 -19.88 -14.80
CA LEU A 211 16.72 -20.24 -16.09
C LEU A 211 17.76 -20.56 -17.16
N GLY A 212 18.94 -19.94 -17.06
CA GLY A 212 20.04 -20.16 -17.98
C GLY A 212 21.31 -19.51 -17.47
N ARG A 213 22.46 -20.02 -17.94
CA ARG A 213 23.77 -19.48 -17.62
C ARG A 213 24.75 -19.63 -18.76
N TYR A 214 25.78 -18.79 -18.76
CA TYR A 214 26.97 -18.94 -19.57
C TYR A 214 28.21 -18.63 -18.72
N PRO A 215 29.25 -19.49 -18.70
CA PRO A 215 29.31 -20.82 -19.33
C PRO A 215 28.27 -21.81 -18.76
N GLU A 216 27.97 -22.86 -19.52
CA GLU A 216 27.00 -23.90 -19.12
C GLU A 216 27.53 -24.78 -17.98
N GLU A 217 28.83 -24.97 -17.93
CA GLU A 217 29.55 -25.72 -16.89
C GLU A 217 30.21 -24.78 -15.89
N ASP A 218 30.38 -25.26 -14.67
CA ASP A 218 31.08 -24.53 -13.63
C ASP A 218 32.57 -24.42 -13.95
N ASN A 219 33.13 -23.24 -13.72
CA ASN A 219 34.56 -23.01 -13.68
C ASN A 219 35.14 -23.70 -12.44
N GLU A 220 36.17 -24.53 -12.61
CA GLU A 220 36.84 -25.25 -11.52
C GLU A 220 37.31 -24.31 -10.39
N ALA A 221 37.75 -23.10 -10.74
CA ALA A 221 38.21 -22.12 -9.76
C ALA A 221 37.07 -21.45 -8.98
N PHE A 222 35.85 -21.42 -9.54
CA PHE A 222 34.71 -20.75 -8.95
C PHE A 222 33.39 -21.33 -9.50
N PRO A 223 32.80 -22.34 -8.83
CA PRO A 223 31.49 -22.86 -9.20
C PRO A 223 30.39 -21.83 -8.91
N LEU A 224 29.39 -21.73 -9.78
CA LEU A 224 28.31 -20.76 -9.63
C LEU A 224 27.46 -21.10 -8.40
N PRO A 225 27.32 -20.20 -7.40
CA PRO A 225 26.51 -20.50 -6.22
C PRO A 225 25.02 -20.65 -6.56
N GLU A 226 24.36 -21.66 -5.99
CA GLU A 226 22.92 -21.90 -6.18
C GLU A 226 22.05 -20.72 -5.70
N SER A 227 22.56 -19.90 -4.78
CA SER A 227 21.84 -18.74 -4.25
C SER A 227 21.78 -17.54 -5.20
N VAL A 228 22.55 -17.54 -6.29
CA VAL A 228 22.64 -16.40 -7.24
C VAL A 228 21.27 -15.87 -7.69
N PRO A 229 20.28 -16.69 -8.08
CA PRO A 229 18.95 -16.21 -8.46
C PRO A 229 18.26 -15.37 -7.36
N VAL A 230 18.43 -15.72 -6.09
CA VAL A 230 17.88 -14.97 -4.95
C VAL A 230 18.54 -13.60 -4.82
N PHE A 231 19.82 -13.46 -5.15
CA PHE A 231 20.47 -12.15 -5.17
C PHE A 231 20.10 -11.32 -6.40
N CYS A 232 19.84 -11.98 -7.53
CA CYS A 232 19.29 -11.31 -8.72
C CYS A 232 17.85 -10.81 -8.48
N LEU A 233 17.04 -11.57 -7.72
CA LEU A 233 15.63 -11.28 -7.42
C LEU A 233 15.34 -11.50 -5.91
N PRO A 234 15.75 -10.57 -5.02
CA PRO A 234 15.67 -10.76 -3.56
C PRO A 234 14.24 -10.82 -3.01
N MET A 235 13.28 -10.33 -3.79
CA MET A 235 11.86 -10.38 -3.47
C MET A 235 11.14 -11.55 -4.14
N GLY A 236 11.87 -12.45 -4.81
CA GLY A 236 11.33 -13.53 -5.64
C GLY A 236 10.98 -13.07 -7.05
N ALA A 237 10.65 -14.03 -7.91
CA ALA A 237 10.11 -13.78 -9.24
C ALA A 237 8.61 -13.47 -9.12
N THR A 238 8.15 -12.36 -9.70
CA THR A 238 6.76 -11.91 -9.54
C THR A 238 5.96 -12.02 -10.83
N VAL A 239 4.71 -12.48 -10.70
CA VAL A 239 3.69 -12.32 -11.74
C VAL A 239 2.70 -11.28 -11.25
N GLU A 240 2.51 -10.24 -12.04
CA GLU A 240 1.73 -9.07 -11.65
C GLU A 240 0.64 -8.78 -12.71
N CYS A 241 -0.52 -8.34 -12.24
CA CYS A 241 -1.57 -7.85 -13.13
C CYS A 241 -1.64 -6.33 -13.06
N TRP A 242 -1.46 -5.70 -14.23
CA TRP A 242 -1.34 -4.25 -14.35
C TRP A 242 -2.59 -3.65 -15.02
N PRO A 243 -3.04 -2.46 -14.59
CA PRO A 243 -4.03 -1.69 -15.34
C PRO A 243 -3.62 -1.49 -16.81
N ALA A 244 -4.57 -1.46 -17.73
CA ALA A 244 -4.31 -1.35 -19.17
C ALA A 244 -3.52 -0.08 -19.55
N GLN A 245 -3.68 0.99 -18.77
CA GLN A 245 -3.04 2.29 -18.94
C GLN A 245 -1.66 2.39 -18.25
N THR A 246 -1.19 1.33 -17.59
CA THR A 246 0.12 1.34 -16.92
C THR A 246 1.25 1.37 -17.95
N LYS A 247 2.14 2.37 -17.83
CA LYS A 247 3.37 2.41 -18.62
C LYS A 247 4.30 1.30 -18.19
N TYR A 248 4.96 0.67 -19.16
CA TYR A 248 5.96 -0.36 -18.89
C TYR A 248 7.06 0.21 -17.98
N PRO A 249 7.35 -0.43 -16.84
CA PRO A 249 8.41 0.03 -15.95
C PRO A 249 9.77 -0.11 -16.62
N VAL A 250 10.64 0.85 -16.38
CA VAL A 250 12.03 0.80 -16.84
C VAL A 250 12.77 -0.30 -16.04
N PRO A 251 13.66 -1.09 -16.68
CA PRO A 251 14.45 -2.07 -15.96
C PRO A 251 15.23 -1.48 -14.78
N VAL A 252 15.30 -2.22 -13.68
CA VAL A 252 15.99 -1.82 -12.45
C VAL A 252 17.37 -2.47 -12.41
N PHE A 253 18.41 -1.66 -12.30
CA PHE A 253 19.77 -2.13 -12.12
C PHE A 253 20.11 -2.24 -10.62
N SER A 254 20.69 -3.36 -10.21
CA SER A 254 21.15 -3.58 -8.85
C SER A 254 22.51 -4.27 -8.84
N THR A 255 23.27 -4.04 -7.76
CA THR A 255 24.55 -4.72 -7.52
C THR A 255 24.52 -5.41 -6.18
N PHE A 256 25.17 -6.56 -6.07
CA PHE A 256 25.25 -7.32 -4.83
C PHE A 256 26.65 -7.91 -4.66
N VAL A 257 26.97 -8.28 -3.42
CA VAL A 257 28.22 -8.98 -3.09
C VAL A 257 27.89 -10.28 -2.39
N LEU A 258 28.33 -11.40 -2.95
CA LEU A 258 28.30 -12.70 -2.28
C LEU A 258 29.61 -12.85 -1.53
N THR A 259 29.54 -13.30 -0.28
CA THR A 259 30.73 -13.70 0.46
C THR A 259 30.63 -15.19 0.73
N GLY A 260 31.53 -15.97 0.14
CA GLY A 260 31.59 -17.41 0.35
C GLY A 260 32.10 -17.73 1.75
N ALA A 261 31.93 -18.99 2.17
CA ALA A 261 32.34 -19.45 3.50
C ALA A 261 33.87 -19.34 3.71
N ALA A 262 34.65 -19.32 2.63
CA ALA A 262 36.10 -19.14 2.64
C ALA A 262 36.52 -17.66 2.69
N GLY A 263 35.58 -16.71 2.69
CA GLY A 263 35.82 -15.26 2.69
C GLY A 263 36.10 -14.66 1.32
N ASP A 264 35.95 -15.44 0.26
CA ASP A 264 35.95 -15.00 -1.13
C ASP A 264 34.74 -14.09 -1.42
N LYS A 265 34.97 -13.02 -2.20
CA LYS A 265 33.94 -12.04 -2.54
C LYS A 265 33.64 -12.08 -4.02
N VAL A 266 32.35 -12.19 -4.35
CA VAL A 266 31.85 -12.21 -5.71
C VAL A 266 30.98 -10.99 -5.90
N TYR A 267 31.28 -10.21 -6.93
CA TYR A 267 30.54 -9.00 -7.26
C TYR A 267 29.56 -9.31 -8.39
N GLY A 268 28.28 -9.11 -8.12
CA GLY A 268 27.21 -9.32 -9.08
C GLY A 268 26.56 -8.00 -9.47
N ALA A 269 26.12 -7.93 -10.73
CA ALA A 269 25.22 -6.91 -11.22
C ALA A 269 24.01 -7.61 -11.85
N ALA A 270 22.80 -7.17 -11.51
CA ALA A 270 21.55 -7.69 -12.04
C ALA A 270 20.76 -6.57 -12.70
N LEU A 271 20.16 -6.89 -13.85
CA LEU A 271 19.19 -6.05 -14.53
C LEU A 271 17.83 -6.76 -14.44
N GLN A 272 16.92 -6.19 -13.65
CA GLN A 272 15.59 -6.73 -13.46
C GLN A 272 14.63 -6.07 -14.43
N PHE A 273 13.83 -6.86 -15.12
CA PHE A 273 12.81 -6.38 -16.04
C PHE A 273 11.61 -7.32 -15.99
N TYR A 274 10.47 -6.82 -16.46
CA TYR A 274 9.27 -7.64 -16.61
C TYR A 274 9.20 -8.20 -18.03
N GLU A 275 8.34 -9.19 -18.25
CA GLU A 275 7.97 -9.68 -19.56
C GLU A 275 6.48 -10.06 -19.57
N ALA A 276 5.89 -10.22 -20.76
CA ALA A 276 4.48 -10.58 -20.88
C ALA A 276 4.25 -12.02 -20.42
N PHE A 277 3.41 -12.21 -19.41
CA PHE A 277 3.06 -13.54 -18.91
C PHE A 277 1.75 -14.07 -19.53
N PRO A 278 1.73 -15.25 -20.19
CA PRO A 278 0.53 -15.78 -20.83
C PRO A 278 -0.56 -16.15 -19.82
N ARG A 279 -1.76 -15.55 -19.97
CA ARG A 279 -2.93 -15.84 -19.10
C ARG A 279 -3.31 -17.33 -19.09
N ALA A 280 -3.09 -18.05 -20.19
CA ALA A 280 -3.40 -19.48 -20.29
C ALA A 280 -2.58 -20.36 -19.32
N ARG A 281 -1.48 -19.85 -18.76
CA ARG A 281 -0.67 -20.55 -17.76
C ARG A 281 -1.14 -20.32 -16.31
N LEU A 282 -2.15 -19.46 -16.10
CA LEU A 282 -2.71 -19.17 -14.79
C LEU A 282 -3.87 -20.10 -14.48
N SER A 283 -3.90 -20.65 -13.27
CA SER A 283 -5.11 -21.30 -12.74
C SER A 283 -6.21 -20.27 -12.44
N GLU A 284 -7.45 -20.72 -12.29
CA GLU A 284 -8.57 -19.83 -11.91
C GLU A 284 -8.31 -19.12 -10.58
N ARG A 285 -7.70 -19.83 -9.61
CA ARG A 285 -7.33 -19.28 -8.31
C ARG A 285 -6.26 -18.20 -8.44
N GLN A 286 -5.23 -18.44 -9.25
CA GLN A 286 -4.17 -17.46 -9.54
C GLN A 286 -4.75 -16.23 -10.27
N ALA A 287 -5.63 -16.44 -11.24
CA ALA A 287 -6.32 -15.36 -11.94
C ALA A 287 -7.20 -14.53 -10.99
N ARG A 288 -7.92 -15.16 -10.06
CA ARG A 288 -8.69 -14.45 -9.01
C ARG A 288 -7.76 -13.67 -8.07
N ALA A 289 -6.65 -14.26 -7.64
CA ALA A 289 -5.65 -13.59 -6.79
C ALA A 289 -5.00 -12.38 -7.49
N LEU A 290 -4.85 -12.45 -8.82
CA LEU A 290 -4.40 -11.34 -9.68
C LEU A 290 -5.50 -10.30 -9.95
N GLY A 291 -6.75 -10.55 -9.56
CA GLY A 291 -7.89 -9.68 -9.83
C GLY A 291 -8.37 -9.70 -11.29
N LEU A 292 -8.02 -10.74 -12.06
CA LEU A 292 -8.46 -10.95 -13.44
C LEU A 292 -9.87 -11.55 -13.56
N LEU A 293 -10.38 -12.08 -12.45
CA LEU A 293 -11.73 -12.62 -12.32
C LEU A 293 -12.39 -11.94 -11.12
N SER A 294 -13.65 -11.53 -11.27
CA SER A 294 -14.45 -11.09 -10.12
C SER A 294 -14.68 -12.26 -9.17
N ALA A 295 -14.75 -11.96 -7.86
CA ALA A 295 -15.20 -12.91 -6.85
C ALA A 295 -16.66 -13.30 -7.07
#